data_AF-A0A821YZF4-F1
#
_entry.id   AF-A0A821YZF4-F1
#
_cell.length_a   1.000
_cell.length_b   1.000
_cell.length_c   1.000
_cell.angle_alpha   90.00
_cell.angle_beta   90.00
_cell.angle_gamma   90.00
#
_symmetry.space_group_name_H-M   'P 1'
#
loop_
_entity.id
_entity.type
_entity.pdbx_description
1 polymer ?
#
loop_
_entity_poly.entity_id
_entity_poly.type
_entity_poly.pdbx_seq_one_letter_code
_entity_poly.pdbx_strand_id
1 'polypeptide(L)'
;MVQLITQGKTTFINEGKAGLTVKSKFFNDITEQLSDNNVEPPEEWNIELQRLFHLLMSRFIPLGPEETLKSLIFQWFESGEMSLETWREWSKWFNEGVKLSTLKAIKWPQASPGGVIQLNFHRALKTIPTDDFQEKDGLIAVLKLYLQEPEIKIDENGTTLNVVGRTIFLSSIKKKIESMMQGTTILQVDIVARDVFHIDTDLEGKDWQGKNLCVVTEKVNVWGDRIIDVSGSGYAEQNWKAQNGGIGCDGENGKDGRPGESSGNIAIMTKDILNPQKLKLVLNGGNGENGQNGGDGGDGADGKGVTMDELKAACVKYDNPNKRTMIYSLASYAGWTYSWYELFVWIQGTDGTAGGVGGRNGCGGEGGNQGECNVINSDTGVEFTAVNITKNPGRNGTDGTVGECGKSGNNGNHMAVIDRSASGTNKFFYGEKSATRLKMEYYVKSDTKRRINGYRKHVEDESSVFGEFEFQDVPKGGIRKTKQKQKQERSTEAQTTMKKSIVLNKLWEKAAEHTAQLDGALAAAMVT
;
A
#
# COMPACT_ATOMS: atom_id res chain seq x y z
N MET A 1 -47.65 -25.33 33.65
CA MET A 1 -46.81 -25.80 32.52
C MET A 1 -45.94 -27.01 32.89
N VAL A 2 -45.02 -26.94 33.87
CA VAL A 2 -44.22 -28.12 34.31
C VAL A 2 -45.11 -29.30 34.76
N GLN A 3 -46.18 -29.02 35.50
CA GLN A 3 -47.16 -30.01 35.93
C GLN A 3 -47.91 -30.66 34.75
N LEU A 4 -48.29 -29.87 33.75
CA LEU A 4 -48.93 -30.32 32.50
C LEU A 4 -47.99 -31.18 31.65
N ILE A 5 -46.72 -30.77 31.52
CA ILE A 5 -45.66 -31.55 30.84
C ILE A 5 -45.45 -32.88 31.56
N THR A 6 -45.48 -32.89 32.89
CA THR A 6 -45.32 -34.10 33.69
C THR A 6 -46.52 -35.03 33.54
N GLN A 7 -47.75 -34.49 33.52
CA GLN A 7 -48.97 -35.26 33.27
C GLN A 7 -49.00 -35.87 31.86
N GLY A 8 -48.69 -35.09 30.82
CA GLY A 8 -48.58 -35.57 29.45
C GLY A 8 -47.52 -36.67 29.26
N LYS A 9 -46.41 -36.60 30.02
CA LYS A 9 -45.36 -37.63 30.05
C LYS A 9 -45.88 -38.97 30.55
N THR A 10 -46.77 -38.97 31.56
CA THR A 10 -47.42 -40.19 32.08
C THR A 10 -48.39 -40.80 31.07
N THR A 11 -49.15 -39.98 30.36
CA THR A 11 -50.12 -40.44 29.35
C THR A 11 -49.41 -41.04 28.13
N PHE A 12 -48.32 -40.42 27.67
CA PHE A 12 -47.52 -40.90 26.54
C PHE A 12 -46.84 -42.26 26.79
N ILE A 13 -46.40 -42.51 28.03
CA ILE A 13 -45.76 -43.79 28.41
C ILE A 13 -46.77 -44.93 28.43
N ASN A 14 -48.04 -44.65 28.76
CA ASN A 14 -49.08 -45.67 28.90
C ASN A 14 -49.77 -46.05 27.58
N GLU A 15 -49.88 -45.14 26.61
CA GLU A 15 -50.67 -45.34 25.37
C GLU A 15 -49.82 -45.75 24.16
N GLY A 16 -48.79 -46.58 24.37
CA GLY A 16 -47.85 -47.02 23.32
C GLY A 16 -48.52 -47.28 21.96
N LYS A 17 -48.19 -46.43 20.97
CA LYS A 17 -48.59 -46.45 19.54
C LYS A 17 -49.84 -45.64 19.11
N ALA A 18 -49.87 -44.32 19.34
CA ALA A 18 -50.66 -43.40 18.51
C ALA A 18 -50.19 -41.93 18.62
N GLY A 19 -49.02 -41.60 18.05
CA GLY A 19 -48.40 -40.28 18.21
C GLY A 19 -49.22 -39.07 17.74
N LEU A 20 -50.16 -39.24 16.78
CA LEU A 20 -51.03 -38.16 16.30
C LEU A 20 -52.23 -37.89 17.21
N THR A 21 -52.86 -38.93 17.75
CA THR A 21 -54.06 -38.81 18.60
C THR A 21 -53.74 -38.16 19.95
N VAL A 22 -52.56 -38.44 20.50
CA VAL A 22 -52.09 -37.82 21.75
C VAL A 22 -51.72 -36.35 21.54
N LYS A 23 -51.28 -35.97 20.33
CA LYS A 23 -50.94 -34.58 19.97
C LYS A 23 -52.16 -33.66 19.99
N SER A 24 -53.29 -34.09 19.43
CA SER A 24 -54.53 -33.28 19.44
C SER A 24 -55.16 -33.23 20.83
N LYS A 25 -55.13 -34.34 21.58
CA LYS A 25 -55.69 -34.41 22.93
C LYS A 25 -54.95 -33.50 23.91
N PHE A 26 -53.61 -33.52 23.90
CA PHE A 26 -52.81 -32.65 24.78
C PHE A 26 -52.99 -31.15 24.48
N PHE A 27 -53.08 -30.76 23.20
CA PHE A 27 -53.37 -29.38 22.84
C PHE A 27 -54.78 -28.97 23.23
N ASN A 28 -55.77 -29.84 23.03
CA ASN A 28 -57.14 -29.57 23.47
C ASN A 28 -57.20 -29.41 24.99
N ASP A 29 -56.54 -30.29 25.76
CA ASP A 29 -56.51 -30.22 27.22
C ASP A 29 -55.83 -28.93 27.74
N ILE A 30 -54.75 -28.47 27.09
CA ILE A 30 -54.11 -27.19 27.43
C ILE A 30 -54.99 -25.99 27.05
N THR A 31 -55.60 -26.04 25.86
CA THR A 31 -56.46 -24.96 25.36
C THR A 31 -57.72 -24.84 26.22
N GLU A 32 -58.30 -25.97 26.63
CA GLU A 32 -59.45 -26.05 27.54
C GLU A 32 -59.09 -25.47 28.93
N GLN A 33 -57.95 -25.87 29.52
CA GLN A 33 -57.50 -25.31 30.80
C GLN A 33 -57.12 -23.82 30.76
N LEU A 34 -56.66 -23.32 29.60
CA LEU A 34 -56.39 -21.88 29.42
C LEU A 34 -57.69 -21.11 29.18
N SER A 35 -58.67 -21.70 28.49
CA SER A 35 -59.99 -21.09 28.24
C SER A 35 -60.83 -20.94 29.52
N ASP A 36 -60.68 -21.83 30.50
CA ASP A 36 -61.32 -21.73 31.82
C ASP A 36 -60.90 -20.49 32.62
N ASN A 37 -59.82 -19.79 32.22
CA ASN A 37 -59.33 -18.59 32.89
C ASN A 37 -59.71 -17.26 32.20
N ASN A 38 -60.55 -17.29 31.14
CA ASN A 38 -61.10 -16.08 30.48
C ASN A 38 -60.04 -15.09 29.93
N VAL A 39 -58.83 -15.57 29.60
CA VAL A 39 -57.76 -14.79 28.97
C VAL A 39 -57.38 -15.47 27.67
N GLU A 40 -57.73 -14.85 26.53
CA GLU A 40 -57.20 -15.28 25.23
C GLU A 40 -55.68 -15.04 25.21
N PRO A 41 -54.86 -16.08 25.00
CA PRO A 41 -53.41 -15.89 24.92
C PRO A 41 -53.06 -15.10 23.64
N PRO A 42 -52.04 -14.22 23.69
CA PRO A 42 -51.54 -13.52 22.52
C PRO A 42 -51.13 -14.52 21.42
N GLU A 43 -51.39 -14.18 20.16
CA GLU A 43 -51.08 -15.05 19.00
C GLU A 43 -49.60 -15.47 18.95
N GLU A 44 -48.70 -14.58 19.40
CA GLU A 44 -47.26 -14.83 19.55
C GLU A 44 -46.94 -15.97 20.53
N TRP A 45 -47.74 -16.16 21.59
CA TRP A 45 -47.56 -17.27 22.53
C TRP A 45 -47.91 -18.61 21.90
N ASN A 46 -48.91 -18.65 21.01
CA ASN A 46 -49.26 -19.88 20.31
C ASN A 46 -48.14 -20.34 19.38
N ILE A 47 -47.46 -19.41 18.69
CA ILE A 47 -46.32 -19.74 17.83
C ILE A 47 -45.14 -20.25 18.67
N GLU A 48 -44.79 -19.58 19.77
CA GLU A 48 -43.66 -20.00 20.62
C GLU A 48 -43.97 -21.30 21.39
N LEU A 49 -45.20 -21.51 21.86
CA LEU A 49 -45.63 -22.78 22.46
C LEU A 49 -45.61 -23.92 21.45
N GLN A 50 -46.07 -23.71 20.21
CA GLN A 50 -45.96 -24.71 19.16
C GLN A 50 -44.50 -25.03 18.85
N ARG A 51 -43.63 -24.02 18.77
CA ARG A 51 -42.19 -24.20 18.56
C ARG A 51 -41.55 -24.99 19.71
N LEU A 52 -41.77 -24.60 20.96
CA LEU A 52 -41.25 -25.28 22.16
C LEU A 52 -41.79 -26.70 22.28
N PHE A 53 -43.07 -26.93 21.97
CA PHE A 53 -43.66 -28.26 21.96
C PHE A 53 -43.11 -29.13 20.83
N HIS A 54 -42.88 -28.58 19.64
CA HIS A 54 -42.23 -29.31 18.55
C HIS A 54 -40.79 -29.70 18.92
N LEU A 55 -40.04 -28.79 19.57
CA LEU A 55 -38.73 -29.03 20.19
C LEU A 55 -38.76 -30.09 21.30
N LEU A 56 -39.84 -30.14 22.08
CA LEU A 56 -40.02 -31.12 23.15
C LEU A 56 -40.37 -32.49 22.56
N MET A 57 -41.32 -32.55 21.63
CA MET A 57 -41.81 -33.77 21.01
C MET A 57 -40.76 -34.45 20.12
N SER A 58 -39.93 -33.67 19.43
CA SER A 58 -38.79 -34.21 18.67
C SER A 58 -37.75 -34.89 19.57
N ARG A 59 -37.74 -34.62 20.89
CA ARG A 59 -36.92 -35.34 21.87
C ARG A 59 -37.57 -36.63 22.39
N PHE A 60 -38.89 -36.79 22.29
CA PHE A 60 -39.62 -37.90 22.91
C PHE A 60 -40.14 -38.94 21.91
N ILE A 61 -40.37 -38.58 20.65
CA ILE A 61 -40.64 -39.54 19.59
C ILE A 61 -39.31 -39.82 18.90
N PRO A 62 -38.72 -41.02 19.05
CA PRO A 62 -37.51 -41.34 18.30
C PRO A 62 -37.84 -41.20 16.82
N LEU A 63 -37.15 -40.27 16.17
CA LEU A 63 -37.20 -40.12 14.72
C LEU A 63 -36.94 -41.50 14.10
N GLY A 64 -37.64 -41.79 13.00
CA GLY A 64 -37.33 -42.98 12.21
C GLY A 64 -35.84 -43.00 11.84
N PRO A 65 -35.25 -44.17 11.54
CA PRO A 65 -33.86 -44.27 11.12
C PRO A 65 -33.49 -43.31 9.97
N GLU A 66 -34.40 -43.12 9.00
CA GLU A 66 -34.22 -42.18 7.88
C GLU A 66 -34.26 -40.72 8.31
N GLU A 67 -35.25 -40.31 9.10
CA GLU A 67 -35.34 -38.94 9.64
C GLU A 67 -34.13 -38.59 10.52
N THR A 68 -33.67 -39.55 11.31
CA THR A 68 -32.44 -39.41 12.09
C THR A 68 -31.24 -39.20 11.18
N LEU A 69 -31.14 -39.98 10.10
CA LEU A 69 -30.06 -39.83 9.12
C LEU A 69 -30.11 -38.46 8.43
N LYS A 70 -31.28 -38.02 7.95
CA LYS A 70 -31.46 -36.70 7.33
C LYS A 70 -31.03 -35.57 8.28
N SER A 71 -31.50 -35.61 9.52
CA SER A 71 -31.12 -34.63 10.54
C SER A 71 -29.61 -34.59 10.78
N LEU A 72 -28.95 -35.76 10.84
CA LEU A 72 -27.50 -35.84 11.00
C LEU A 72 -26.74 -35.33 9.77
N ILE A 73 -27.27 -35.52 8.56
CA ILE A 73 -26.70 -34.97 7.33
C ILE A 73 -26.69 -33.44 7.41
N PHE A 74 -27.84 -32.83 7.72
CA PHE A 74 -27.95 -31.36 7.81
C PHE A 74 -27.10 -30.78 8.93
N GLN A 75 -27.13 -31.42 10.11
CA GLN A 75 -26.24 -31.05 11.22
C GLN A 75 -24.76 -31.12 10.81
N TRP A 76 -24.37 -32.08 9.96
CA TRP A 76 -22.99 -32.16 9.50
C TRP A 76 -22.62 -30.97 8.60
N PHE A 77 -23.48 -30.57 7.66
CA PHE A 77 -23.26 -29.38 6.83
C PHE A 77 -23.16 -28.08 7.67
N GLU A 78 -24.01 -27.94 8.69
CA GLU A 78 -24.05 -26.78 9.59
C GLU A 78 -22.97 -26.81 10.70
N SER A 79 -22.38 -27.97 10.96
CA SER A 79 -21.43 -28.15 12.07
C SER A 79 -20.13 -27.38 11.87
N GLY A 80 -19.69 -27.25 10.62
CA GLY A 80 -18.36 -26.82 10.25
C GLY A 80 -17.31 -27.93 10.30
N GLU A 81 -17.64 -29.16 10.68
CA GLU A 81 -16.70 -30.30 10.71
C GLU A 81 -16.43 -30.92 9.32
N MET A 82 -17.16 -30.49 8.28
CA MET A 82 -17.05 -31.06 6.94
C MET A 82 -15.82 -30.52 6.20
N SER A 83 -14.89 -31.41 5.85
CA SER A 83 -13.76 -31.08 4.96
C SER A 83 -14.20 -30.89 3.51
N LEU A 84 -13.37 -30.27 2.69
CA LEU A 84 -13.65 -30.11 1.25
C LEU A 84 -13.72 -31.47 0.55
N GLU A 85 -12.88 -32.43 0.93
CA GLU A 85 -12.91 -33.79 0.40
C GLU A 85 -14.24 -34.47 0.73
N THR A 86 -14.71 -34.35 1.98
CA THR A 86 -16.01 -34.87 2.41
C THR A 86 -17.15 -34.22 1.62
N TRP A 87 -17.12 -32.90 1.45
CA TRP A 87 -18.13 -32.16 0.68
C TRP A 87 -18.15 -32.60 -0.80
N ARG A 88 -16.98 -32.87 -1.39
CA ARG A 88 -16.87 -33.39 -2.76
C ARG A 88 -17.44 -34.79 -2.91
N GLU A 89 -17.24 -35.66 -1.93
CA GLU A 89 -17.89 -36.99 -1.93
C GLU A 89 -19.42 -36.87 -1.82
N TRP A 90 -19.93 -35.93 -1.01
CA TRP A 90 -21.36 -35.61 -1.00
C TRP A 90 -21.87 -35.12 -2.35
N SER A 91 -21.14 -34.18 -2.97
CA SER A 91 -21.48 -33.64 -4.30
C SER A 91 -21.48 -34.74 -5.38
N LYS A 92 -20.46 -35.60 -5.37
CA LYS A 92 -20.37 -36.74 -6.28
C LYS A 92 -21.54 -37.69 -6.10
N TRP A 93 -21.82 -38.10 -4.86
CA TRP A 93 -22.94 -38.99 -4.53
C TRP A 93 -24.30 -38.41 -4.93
N PHE A 94 -24.49 -37.11 -4.70
CA PHE A 94 -25.69 -36.39 -5.11
C PHE A 94 -25.89 -36.47 -6.63
N ASN A 95 -24.82 -36.19 -7.40
CA ASN A 95 -24.84 -36.24 -8.86
C ASN A 95 -25.02 -37.67 -9.43
N GLU A 96 -24.68 -38.71 -8.66
CA GLU A 96 -24.90 -40.12 -9.02
C GLU A 96 -26.34 -40.62 -8.76
N GLY A 97 -27.22 -39.77 -8.24
CA GLY A 97 -28.67 -40.04 -8.15
C GLY A 97 -29.19 -40.49 -6.79
N VAL A 98 -28.49 -40.16 -5.69
CA VAL A 98 -28.94 -40.29 -4.29
C VAL A 98 -29.50 -41.70 -4.00
N LYS A 99 -28.60 -42.66 -3.81
CA LYS A 99 -28.91 -44.05 -3.40
C LYS A 99 -28.19 -44.39 -2.10
N LEU A 100 -28.82 -45.17 -1.21
CA LEU A 100 -28.22 -45.47 0.09
C LEU A 100 -27.02 -46.42 -0.02
N SER A 101 -27.03 -47.32 -1.00
CA SER A 101 -26.01 -48.31 -1.30
C SER A 101 -24.71 -47.64 -1.72
N THR A 102 -24.81 -46.62 -2.58
CA THR A 102 -23.66 -45.80 -2.96
C THR A 102 -23.18 -44.96 -1.77
N LEU A 103 -24.09 -44.36 -0.99
CA LEU A 103 -23.73 -43.61 0.23
C LEU A 103 -22.96 -44.47 1.26
N LYS A 104 -23.39 -45.71 1.44
CA LYS A 104 -22.74 -46.71 2.33
C LYS A 104 -21.37 -47.14 1.82
N ALA A 105 -21.15 -47.13 0.51
CA ALA A 105 -19.90 -47.53 -0.11
C ALA A 105 -18.82 -46.42 -0.08
N ILE A 106 -19.21 -45.16 0.16
CA ILE A 106 -18.26 -44.05 0.28
C ILE A 106 -17.31 -44.30 1.44
N LYS A 107 -16.01 -44.18 1.15
CA LYS A 107 -14.95 -44.24 2.15
C LYS A 107 -14.82 -42.87 2.80
N TRP A 108 -15.72 -42.59 3.74
CA TRP A 108 -15.70 -41.35 4.50
C TRP A 108 -14.36 -41.19 5.24
N PRO A 109 -13.77 -39.97 5.26
CA PRO A 109 -12.57 -39.69 6.05
C PRO A 109 -12.75 -40.12 7.51
N GLN A 110 -11.70 -40.59 8.18
CA GLN A 110 -11.82 -40.98 9.59
C GLN A 110 -12.27 -39.78 10.43
N ALA A 111 -13.26 -40.01 11.29
CA ALA A 111 -13.75 -38.98 12.20
C ALA A 111 -12.58 -38.46 13.05
N SER A 112 -12.50 -37.14 13.19
CA SER A 112 -11.59 -36.55 14.17
C SER A 112 -11.94 -37.10 15.57
N PRO A 113 -10.98 -37.20 16.50
CA PRO A 113 -11.25 -37.56 17.89
C PRO A 113 -12.18 -36.51 18.52
N GLY A 114 -13.50 -36.67 18.37
CA GLY A 114 -14.50 -35.66 18.70
C GLY A 114 -15.69 -35.57 17.73
N GLY A 115 -15.61 -36.15 16.53
CA GLY A 115 -16.66 -36.11 15.50
C GLY A 115 -17.90 -36.94 15.84
N VAL A 116 -18.67 -36.52 16.86
CA VAL A 116 -19.89 -37.19 17.33
C VAL A 116 -20.93 -37.29 16.21
N ILE A 117 -21.06 -36.25 15.39
CA ILE A 117 -22.02 -36.20 14.27
C ILE A 117 -21.69 -37.29 13.26
N GLN A 118 -20.43 -37.40 12.84
CA GLN A 118 -20.00 -38.41 11.88
C GLN A 118 -20.18 -39.84 12.41
N LEU A 119 -19.86 -40.09 13.69
CA LEU A 119 -20.09 -41.39 14.32
C LEU A 119 -21.57 -41.76 14.35
N ASN A 120 -22.43 -40.82 14.71
CA ASN A 120 -23.87 -41.01 14.73
C ASN A 120 -24.43 -41.19 13.31
N PHE A 121 -23.91 -40.45 12.32
CA PHE A 121 -24.25 -40.60 10.91
C PHE A 121 -23.98 -42.04 10.44
N HIS A 122 -22.79 -42.58 10.71
CA HIS A 122 -22.47 -43.97 10.36
C HIS A 122 -23.36 -44.99 11.07
N ARG A 123 -23.74 -44.73 12.32
CA ARG A 123 -24.65 -45.61 13.07
C ARG A 123 -26.05 -45.60 12.45
N ALA A 124 -26.61 -44.42 12.18
CA ALA A 124 -27.91 -44.26 11.54
C ALA A 124 -27.92 -44.89 10.13
N LEU A 125 -26.88 -44.65 9.34
CA LEU A 125 -26.74 -45.18 7.99
C LEU A 125 -26.78 -46.73 7.95
N LYS A 126 -26.23 -47.41 8.96
CA LYS A 126 -26.26 -48.88 9.06
C LYS A 126 -27.63 -49.44 9.42
N THR A 127 -28.50 -48.63 10.06
CA THR A 127 -29.79 -49.09 10.58
C THR A 127 -30.91 -49.11 9.53
N ILE A 128 -30.70 -48.46 8.38
CA ILE A 128 -31.68 -48.41 7.29
C ILE A 128 -31.48 -49.62 6.35
N PRO A 129 -32.48 -50.52 6.23
CA PRO A 129 -32.34 -51.78 5.48
C PRO A 129 -32.57 -51.64 3.97
N THR A 130 -33.33 -50.63 3.54
CA THR A 130 -33.70 -50.39 2.14
C THR A 130 -32.70 -49.49 1.43
N ASP A 131 -32.68 -49.53 0.09
CA ASP A 131 -31.82 -48.67 -0.73
C ASP A 131 -32.45 -47.32 -1.08
N ASP A 132 -33.78 -47.26 -1.05
CA ASP A 132 -34.57 -46.08 -1.37
C ASP A 132 -34.96 -45.31 -0.11
N PHE A 133 -34.86 -43.98 -0.19
CA PHE A 133 -35.38 -43.06 0.83
C PHE A 133 -36.89 -42.88 0.67
N GLN A 134 -37.64 -42.87 1.77
CA GLN A 134 -39.10 -42.66 1.76
C GLN A 134 -39.49 -41.27 1.22
N GLU A 135 -38.69 -40.24 1.54
CA GLU A 135 -38.90 -38.87 1.05
C GLU A 135 -37.64 -38.39 0.32
N LYS A 136 -37.32 -39.10 -0.77
CA LYS A 136 -36.13 -38.83 -1.57
C LYS A 136 -36.10 -37.39 -2.13
N ASP A 137 -37.25 -36.88 -2.57
CA ASP A 137 -37.34 -35.60 -3.26
C ASP A 137 -37.03 -34.42 -2.33
N GLY A 138 -37.57 -34.42 -1.10
CA GLY A 138 -37.23 -33.42 -0.09
C GLY A 138 -35.74 -33.43 0.30
N LEU A 139 -35.15 -34.62 0.47
CA LEU A 139 -33.71 -34.75 0.71
C LEU A 139 -32.89 -34.19 -0.46
N ILE A 140 -33.28 -34.50 -1.70
CA ILE A 140 -32.63 -33.96 -2.91
C ILE A 140 -32.74 -32.43 -2.94
N ALA A 141 -33.92 -31.88 -2.67
CA ALA A 141 -34.16 -30.45 -2.69
C ALA A 141 -33.26 -29.71 -1.68
N VAL A 142 -33.15 -30.23 -0.45
CA VAL A 142 -32.28 -29.63 0.58
C VAL A 142 -30.81 -29.79 0.25
N LEU A 143 -30.36 -30.98 -0.16
CA LEU A 143 -28.96 -31.22 -0.51
C LEU A 143 -28.50 -30.34 -1.67
N LYS A 144 -29.39 -30.09 -2.65
CA LYS A 144 -29.10 -29.19 -3.77
C LYS A 144 -28.70 -27.80 -3.29
N LEU A 145 -29.29 -27.29 -2.22
CA LEU A 145 -28.96 -25.98 -1.65
C LEU A 145 -27.61 -25.98 -0.91
N TYR A 146 -27.30 -27.04 -0.17
CA TYR A 146 -26.02 -27.19 0.54
C TYR A 146 -24.82 -27.47 -0.38
N LEU A 147 -25.09 -28.15 -1.50
CA LEU A 147 -24.09 -28.51 -2.50
C LEU A 147 -24.01 -27.51 -3.65
N GLN A 148 -24.81 -26.45 -3.61
CA GLN A 148 -24.77 -25.38 -4.60
C GLN A 148 -23.44 -24.63 -4.51
N GLU A 149 -22.80 -24.42 -5.67
CA GLU A 149 -21.61 -23.58 -5.73
C GLU A 149 -21.94 -22.12 -5.35
N PRO A 150 -21.02 -21.40 -4.68
CA PRO A 150 -21.24 -20.01 -4.33
C PRO A 150 -21.43 -19.14 -5.57
N GLU A 151 -22.41 -18.25 -5.50
CA GLU A 151 -22.61 -17.21 -6.50
C GLU A 151 -21.55 -16.13 -6.34
N ILE A 152 -20.91 -15.72 -7.44
CA ILE A 152 -19.90 -14.66 -7.44
C ILE A 152 -20.32 -13.56 -8.41
N LYS A 153 -20.53 -12.35 -7.90
CA LYS A 153 -21.01 -11.18 -8.65
C LYS A 153 -20.24 -9.93 -8.28
N ILE A 154 -19.97 -9.07 -9.24
CA ILE A 154 -19.43 -7.73 -8.98
C ILE A 154 -20.60 -6.79 -8.71
N ASP A 155 -20.45 -5.87 -7.77
CA ASP A 155 -21.44 -4.81 -7.52
C ASP A 155 -21.60 -3.86 -8.72
N GLU A 156 -22.66 -3.06 -8.70
CA GLU A 156 -22.96 -2.10 -9.79
C GLU A 156 -21.83 -1.07 -10.02
N ASN A 157 -21.07 -0.77 -8.96
CA ASN A 157 -19.97 0.20 -9.00
C ASN A 157 -18.65 -0.40 -9.53
N GLY A 158 -18.56 -1.71 -9.71
CA GLY A 158 -17.31 -2.36 -10.13
C GLY A 158 -16.21 -2.36 -9.06
N THR A 159 -16.55 -2.12 -7.80
CA THR A 159 -15.59 -1.93 -6.69
C THR A 159 -15.60 -3.07 -5.67
N THR A 160 -16.70 -3.83 -5.62
CA THR A 160 -16.90 -4.88 -4.62
C THR A 160 -17.23 -6.20 -5.31
N LEU A 161 -16.52 -7.27 -4.96
CA LEU A 161 -16.84 -8.63 -5.38
C LEU A 161 -17.64 -9.33 -4.28
N ASN A 162 -18.84 -9.80 -4.60
CA ASN A 162 -19.76 -10.47 -3.69
C ASN A 162 -19.71 -11.97 -3.93
N VAL A 163 -19.54 -12.74 -2.86
CA VAL A 163 -19.54 -14.19 -2.86
C VAL A 163 -20.63 -14.65 -1.89
N VAL A 164 -21.66 -15.31 -2.38
CA VAL A 164 -22.83 -15.71 -1.58
C VAL A 164 -23.07 -17.21 -1.71
N GLY A 165 -23.23 -17.89 -0.59
CA GLY A 165 -23.49 -19.34 -0.55
C GLY A 165 -23.87 -19.82 0.85
N ARG A 166 -24.23 -21.10 0.98
CA ARG A 166 -24.52 -21.70 2.29
C ARG A 166 -23.25 -22.14 3.02
N THR A 167 -22.52 -23.05 2.38
CA THR A 167 -21.20 -23.53 2.82
C THR A 167 -20.17 -23.11 1.78
N ILE A 168 -19.14 -22.39 2.21
CA ILE A 168 -18.12 -21.86 1.29
C ILE A 168 -16.75 -22.35 1.75
N PHE A 169 -16.03 -23.02 0.84
CA PHE A 169 -14.62 -23.34 1.02
C PHE A 169 -13.77 -22.32 0.30
N LEU A 170 -12.85 -21.69 1.00
CA LEU A 170 -12.01 -20.65 0.41
C LEU A 170 -11.23 -21.16 -0.80
N SER A 171 -10.71 -22.38 -0.74
CA SER A 171 -9.95 -23.00 -1.83
C SER A 171 -10.78 -23.25 -3.10
N SER A 172 -12.11 -23.39 -2.99
CA SER A 172 -12.96 -23.59 -4.17
C SER A 172 -13.24 -22.29 -4.92
N ILE A 173 -13.23 -21.15 -4.23
CA ILE A 173 -13.51 -19.82 -4.82
C ILE A 173 -12.26 -18.99 -5.11
N LYS A 174 -11.14 -19.26 -4.43
CA LYS A 174 -9.91 -18.43 -4.46
C LYS A 174 -9.45 -18.07 -5.87
N LYS A 175 -9.22 -19.07 -6.73
CA LYS A 175 -8.72 -18.84 -8.10
C LYS A 175 -9.68 -18.00 -8.95
N LYS A 176 -10.99 -18.18 -8.77
CA LYS A 176 -12.01 -17.44 -9.51
C LYS A 176 -12.05 -15.98 -9.05
N ILE A 177 -11.95 -15.74 -7.75
CA ILE A 177 -11.85 -14.39 -7.16
C ILE A 177 -10.60 -13.68 -7.65
N GLU A 178 -9.43 -14.32 -7.56
CA GLU A 178 -8.15 -13.75 -8.00
C GLU A 178 -8.17 -13.40 -9.50
N SER A 179 -8.69 -14.30 -10.33
CA SER A 179 -8.87 -14.05 -11.77
C SER A 179 -9.79 -12.84 -12.03
N MET A 180 -10.89 -12.71 -11.27
CA MET A 180 -11.80 -11.58 -11.41
C MET A 180 -11.21 -10.26 -10.90
N MET A 181 -10.27 -10.29 -9.95
CA MET A 181 -9.60 -9.08 -9.44
C MET A 181 -8.51 -8.57 -10.38
N GLN A 182 -7.90 -9.42 -11.20
CA GLN A 182 -6.83 -9.03 -12.11
C GLN A 182 -7.27 -7.97 -13.12
N GLY A 183 -6.58 -6.83 -13.12
CA GLY A 183 -6.85 -5.72 -14.05
C GLY A 183 -8.15 -4.96 -13.79
N THR A 184 -8.80 -5.17 -12.64
CA THR A 184 -10.05 -4.50 -12.27
C THR A 184 -9.86 -3.45 -11.18
N THR A 185 -10.92 -2.65 -10.96
CA THR A 185 -11.02 -1.66 -9.88
C THR A 185 -11.56 -2.25 -8.58
N ILE A 186 -11.63 -3.58 -8.44
CA ILE A 186 -12.14 -4.23 -7.24
C ILE A 186 -11.21 -3.91 -6.06
N LEU A 187 -11.78 -3.31 -5.00
CA LEU A 187 -11.06 -2.93 -3.79
C LEU A 187 -11.47 -3.77 -2.59
N GLN A 188 -12.62 -4.45 -2.67
CA GLN A 188 -13.21 -5.20 -1.55
C GLN A 188 -13.82 -6.52 -2.03
N VAL A 189 -13.67 -7.57 -1.21
CA VAL A 189 -14.34 -8.86 -1.38
C VAL A 189 -15.26 -9.09 -0.19
N ASP A 190 -16.56 -9.23 -0.45
CA ASP A 190 -17.60 -9.56 0.53
C ASP A 190 -17.99 -11.02 0.39
N ILE A 191 -17.72 -11.82 1.42
CA ILE A 191 -18.09 -13.23 1.50
C ILE A 191 -19.23 -13.37 2.51
N VAL A 192 -20.40 -13.80 2.04
CA VAL A 192 -21.57 -14.11 2.86
C VAL A 192 -21.85 -15.60 2.77
N ALA A 193 -21.48 -16.34 3.82
CA ALA A 193 -21.75 -17.76 3.93
C ALA A 193 -22.83 -17.99 4.98
N ARG A 194 -24.02 -18.50 4.60
CA ARG A 194 -25.14 -18.65 5.54
C ARG A 194 -24.77 -19.48 6.76
N ASP A 195 -24.10 -20.61 6.55
CA ASP A 195 -23.86 -21.61 7.60
C ASP A 195 -22.39 -21.64 8.00
N VAL A 196 -21.49 -21.87 7.05
CA VAL A 196 -20.05 -22.02 7.37
C VAL A 196 -19.16 -21.46 6.27
N PHE A 197 -18.18 -20.65 6.68
CA PHE A 197 -17.02 -20.30 5.86
C PHE A 197 -15.78 -21.08 6.32
N HIS A 198 -15.24 -21.92 5.44
CA HIS A 198 -14.04 -22.70 5.69
C HIS A 198 -12.81 -22.01 5.13
N ILE A 199 -11.88 -21.65 6.02
CA ILE A 199 -10.55 -21.16 5.66
C ILE A 199 -9.63 -22.39 5.56
N ASP A 200 -9.56 -22.96 4.37
CA ASP A 200 -8.83 -24.20 4.07
C ASP A 200 -7.59 -24.00 3.19
N THR A 201 -7.35 -22.76 2.76
CA THR A 201 -6.15 -22.31 2.05
C THR A 201 -5.80 -20.89 2.49
N ASP A 202 -4.58 -20.46 2.24
CA ASP A 202 -4.12 -19.10 2.56
C ASP A 202 -4.64 -18.08 1.54
N LEU A 203 -4.85 -16.84 1.97
CA LEU A 203 -4.99 -15.67 1.10
C LEU A 203 -3.74 -14.82 1.25
N GLU A 204 -2.89 -14.81 0.24
CA GLU A 204 -1.62 -14.09 0.28
C GLU A 204 -1.18 -13.69 -1.12
N GLY A 205 -0.15 -12.85 -1.19
CA GLY A 205 0.47 -12.44 -2.44
C GLY A 205 -0.20 -11.22 -3.09
N LYS A 206 0.26 -10.91 -4.31
CA LYS A 206 -0.03 -9.66 -5.01
C LYS A 206 -1.53 -9.39 -5.27
N ASP A 207 -2.34 -10.44 -5.40
CA ASP A 207 -3.75 -10.31 -5.74
C ASP A 207 -4.59 -9.79 -4.55
N TRP A 208 -4.09 -9.95 -3.31
CA TRP A 208 -4.75 -9.53 -2.07
C TRP A 208 -4.13 -8.27 -1.45
N GLN A 209 -3.02 -7.76 -2.00
CA GLN A 209 -2.35 -6.58 -1.48
C GLN A 209 -3.29 -5.37 -1.47
N GLY A 210 -3.44 -4.75 -0.30
CA GLY A 210 -4.24 -3.55 -0.12
C GLY A 210 -5.75 -3.73 -0.37
N LYS A 211 -6.26 -4.98 -0.39
CA LYS A 211 -7.68 -5.30 -0.62
C LYS A 211 -8.43 -5.50 0.70
N ASN A 212 -9.65 -4.98 0.77
CA ASN A 212 -10.53 -5.23 1.91
C ASN A 212 -11.16 -6.63 1.80
N LEU A 213 -11.24 -7.35 2.92
CA LEU A 213 -11.94 -8.62 3.02
C LEU A 213 -13.02 -8.55 4.10
N CYS A 214 -14.25 -8.81 3.71
CA CYS A 214 -15.40 -8.90 4.60
C CYS A 214 -15.93 -10.34 4.59
N VAL A 215 -16.13 -10.94 5.76
CA VAL A 215 -16.73 -12.26 5.92
C VAL A 215 -17.89 -12.15 6.90
N VAL A 216 -19.09 -12.57 6.49
CA VAL A 216 -20.24 -12.70 7.37
C VAL A 216 -20.76 -14.12 7.29
N THR A 217 -20.80 -14.82 8.42
CA THR A 217 -21.23 -16.22 8.47
C THR A 217 -21.62 -16.66 9.87
N GLU A 218 -22.45 -17.70 10.02
CA GLU A 218 -22.74 -18.27 11.33
C GLU A 218 -21.47 -18.83 11.99
N LYS A 219 -20.63 -19.53 11.21
CA LYS A 219 -19.38 -20.12 11.72
C LYS A 219 -18.21 -19.96 10.76
N VAL A 220 -17.04 -19.70 11.31
CA VAL A 220 -15.77 -19.84 10.60
C VAL A 220 -15.07 -21.11 11.06
N ASN A 221 -14.58 -21.94 10.15
CA ASN A 221 -13.68 -23.04 10.49
C ASN A 221 -12.32 -22.88 9.83
N VAL A 222 -11.27 -22.92 10.65
CA VAL A 222 -9.88 -22.77 10.21
C VAL A 222 -9.20 -24.15 10.13
N TRP A 223 -8.90 -24.58 8.91
CA TRP A 223 -8.29 -25.89 8.65
C TRP A 223 -6.77 -25.80 8.61
N GLY A 224 -6.12 -26.30 9.65
CA GLY A 224 -4.67 -26.18 9.78
C GLY A 224 -4.25 -24.73 10.05
N ASP A 225 -2.94 -24.47 10.05
CA ASP A 225 -2.43 -23.10 10.18
C ASP A 225 -2.67 -22.34 8.87
N ARG A 226 -3.32 -21.19 8.98
CA ARG A 226 -3.78 -20.39 7.84
C ARG A 226 -3.47 -18.92 7.99
N ILE A 227 -3.13 -18.31 6.87
CA ILE A 227 -2.77 -16.90 6.76
C ILE A 227 -3.76 -16.19 5.82
N ILE A 228 -4.27 -15.05 6.28
CA ILE A 228 -4.91 -14.06 5.42
C ILE A 228 -4.07 -12.80 5.51
N ASP A 229 -3.39 -12.45 4.41
CA ASP A 229 -2.51 -11.31 4.27
C ASP A 229 -3.06 -10.33 3.24
N VAL A 230 -3.49 -9.17 3.73
CA VAL A 230 -3.97 -8.03 2.94
C VAL A 230 -3.01 -6.84 3.00
N SER A 231 -1.76 -7.08 3.40
CA SER A 231 -0.74 -6.05 3.57
C SER A 231 -0.53 -5.24 2.28
N GLY A 232 -0.18 -3.98 2.44
CA GLY A 232 0.12 -3.11 1.31
C GLY A 232 1.47 -3.42 0.68
N SER A 233 1.60 -3.19 -0.62
CA SER A 233 2.87 -3.25 -1.33
C SER A 233 3.81 -2.11 -0.88
N GLY A 234 5.11 -2.43 -0.73
CA GLY A 234 6.15 -1.48 -0.35
C GLY A 234 7.33 -1.48 -1.31
N TYR A 235 8.25 -0.55 -1.10
CA TYR A 235 9.48 -0.43 -1.89
C TYR A 235 10.68 -1.04 -1.17
N ALA A 236 11.59 -1.62 -1.96
CA ALA A 236 12.92 -1.98 -1.47
C ALA A 236 13.78 -0.72 -1.30
N GLU A 237 14.75 -0.79 -0.39
CA GLU A 237 15.71 0.30 -0.21
C GLU A 237 16.54 0.48 -1.49
N GLN A 238 16.47 1.67 -2.08
CA GLN A 238 17.27 2.05 -3.25
C GLN A 238 17.86 3.43 -3.03
N ASN A 239 19.15 3.58 -3.32
CA ASN A 239 19.88 4.84 -3.23
C ASN A 239 20.39 5.21 -4.62
N TRP A 240 19.62 6.02 -5.33
CA TRP A 240 19.94 6.52 -6.65
C TRP A 240 20.21 8.02 -6.57
N LYS A 241 21.07 8.51 -7.46
CA LYS A 241 21.48 9.92 -7.54
C LYS A 241 20.92 10.56 -8.80
N ALA A 242 20.55 11.83 -8.72
CA ALA A 242 20.12 12.61 -9.88
C ALA A 242 21.31 12.97 -10.76
N GLN A 243 21.02 13.42 -11.98
CA GLN A 243 22.07 13.70 -12.95
C GLN A 243 22.94 14.87 -12.47
N ASN A 244 24.25 14.68 -12.54
CA ASN A 244 25.20 15.74 -12.25
C ASN A 244 25.19 16.81 -13.35
N GLY A 245 25.46 18.05 -12.97
CA GLY A 245 25.64 19.16 -13.89
C GLY A 245 26.91 19.01 -14.73
N GLY A 246 26.86 19.52 -15.96
CA GLY A 246 28.04 19.78 -16.77
C GLY A 246 28.83 21.00 -16.26
N ILE A 247 29.86 21.41 -17.01
CA ILE A 247 30.74 22.52 -16.63
C ILE A 247 29.95 23.80 -16.34
N GLY A 248 30.04 24.28 -15.10
CA GLY A 248 29.33 25.45 -14.60
C GLY A 248 27.80 25.32 -14.53
N CYS A 249 27.26 24.12 -14.76
CA CYS A 249 25.83 23.84 -14.71
C CYS A 249 25.44 23.22 -13.37
N ASP A 250 24.23 23.54 -12.92
CA ASP A 250 23.66 22.98 -11.70
C ASP A 250 23.38 21.48 -11.85
N GLY A 251 23.46 20.75 -10.73
CA GLY A 251 23.01 19.36 -10.66
C GLY A 251 21.49 19.28 -10.56
N GLU A 252 20.91 18.20 -11.07
CA GLU A 252 19.47 18.00 -11.02
C GLU A 252 18.99 17.70 -9.59
N ASN A 253 17.78 18.16 -9.26
CA ASN A 253 17.15 17.84 -7.99
C ASN A 253 16.77 16.35 -7.95
N GLY A 254 16.98 15.72 -6.80
CA GLY A 254 16.44 14.41 -6.50
C GLY A 254 14.91 14.43 -6.48
N LYS A 255 14.30 13.38 -7.03
CA LYS A 255 12.86 13.13 -6.94
C LYS A 255 12.48 12.57 -5.57
N ASP A 256 11.31 12.97 -5.09
CA ASP A 256 10.73 12.38 -3.87
C ASP A 256 10.44 10.88 -4.10
N GLY A 257 10.56 10.09 -3.03
CA GLY A 257 10.19 8.69 -3.04
C GLY A 257 8.68 8.50 -3.05
N ARG A 258 8.22 7.43 -3.68
CA ARG A 258 6.80 7.04 -3.69
C ARG A 258 6.32 6.54 -2.33
N PRO A 259 5.04 6.73 -1.99
CA PRO A 259 4.47 6.28 -0.75
C PRO A 259 4.23 4.77 -0.80
N GLY A 260 4.45 4.10 0.31
CA GLY A 260 4.05 2.72 0.49
C GLY A 260 2.54 2.60 0.46
N GLU A 261 2.05 1.48 -0.06
CA GLU A 261 0.62 1.23 -0.13
C GLU A 261 0.08 0.91 1.26
N SER A 262 -1.08 1.48 1.61
CA SER A 262 -1.79 1.09 2.82
C SER A 262 -2.32 -0.34 2.72
N SER A 263 -2.30 -1.05 3.84
CA SER A 263 -2.96 -2.36 3.96
C SER A 263 -4.46 -2.27 3.67
N GLY A 264 -5.03 -3.38 3.21
CA GLY A 264 -6.47 -3.58 3.24
C GLY A 264 -6.98 -3.77 4.66
N ASN A 265 -8.30 -3.70 4.81
CA ASN A 265 -9.02 -3.91 6.07
C ASN A 265 -9.66 -5.30 6.10
N ILE A 266 -9.80 -5.89 7.29
CA ILE A 266 -10.48 -7.18 7.48
C ILE A 266 -11.66 -7.01 8.43
N ALA A 267 -12.83 -7.50 8.04
CA ALA A 267 -13.99 -7.65 8.91
C ALA A 267 -14.49 -9.09 8.86
N ILE A 268 -14.52 -9.80 9.98
CA ILE A 268 -15.09 -11.13 10.13
C ILE A 268 -16.19 -11.04 11.20
N MET A 269 -17.42 -11.32 10.79
CA MET A 269 -18.61 -11.26 11.65
C MET A 269 -19.20 -12.65 11.71
N THR A 270 -19.10 -13.29 12.88
CA THR A 270 -19.51 -14.69 13.01
C THR A 270 -19.92 -15.06 14.42
N LYS A 271 -20.75 -16.07 14.62
CA LYS A 271 -21.14 -16.49 15.98
C LYS A 271 -20.06 -17.33 16.64
N ASP A 272 -19.32 -18.10 15.85
CA ASP A 272 -18.30 -19.01 16.36
C ASP A 272 -17.12 -19.14 15.39
N ILE A 273 -15.92 -19.35 15.94
CA ILE A 273 -14.72 -19.63 15.17
C ILE A 273 -14.13 -20.94 15.70
N LEU A 274 -14.11 -21.96 14.85
CA LEU A 274 -13.46 -23.24 15.14
C LEU A 274 -11.97 -23.11 14.84
N ASN A 275 -11.14 -23.42 15.85
CA ASN A 275 -9.67 -23.32 15.81
C ASN A 275 -9.12 -21.90 15.56
N PRO A 276 -9.56 -20.87 16.30
CA PRO A 276 -9.17 -19.47 16.05
C PRO A 276 -7.67 -19.23 16.16
N GLN A 277 -6.98 -19.98 17.03
CA GLN A 277 -5.54 -19.91 17.24
C GLN A 277 -4.71 -20.30 16.00
N LYS A 278 -5.32 -20.99 15.03
CA LYS A 278 -4.65 -21.39 13.79
C LYS A 278 -4.77 -20.33 12.69
N LEU A 279 -5.55 -19.28 12.92
CA LEU A 279 -5.73 -18.19 11.96
C LEU A 279 -4.77 -17.04 12.29
N LYS A 280 -4.00 -16.63 11.28
CA LYS A 280 -3.18 -15.44 11.30
C LYS A 280 -3.70 -14.41 10.30
N LEU A 281 -4.01 -13.22 10.77
CA LEU A 281 -4.42 -12.08 9.95
C LEU A 281 -3.26 -11.07 9.88
N VAL A 282 -2.87 -10.65 8.67
CA VAL A 282 -1.74 -9.74 8.43
C VAL A 282 -2.22 -8.51 7.65
N LEU A 283 -2.04 -7.34 8.26
CA LEU A 283 -2.54 -6.06 7.76
C LEU A 283 -1.47 -4.95 7.85
N ASN A 284 -0.26 -5.24 7.36
CA ASN A 284 0.86 -4.30 7.45
C ASN A 284 0.82 -3.28 6.30
N GLY A 285 1.11 -2.02 6.59
CA GLY A 285 1.37 -1.03 5.55
C GLY A 285 2.69 -1.31 4.84
N GLY A 286 2.76 -1.04 3.53
CA GLY A 286 3.98 -1.15 2.75
C GLY A 286 4.99 -0.05 3.07
N ASN A 287 6.28 -0.32 2.95
CA ASN A 287 7.31 0.71 3.17
C ASN A 287 7.30 1.76 2.04
N GLY A 288 7.50 3.03 2.38
CA GLY A 288 7.73 4.10 1.43
C GLY A 288 9.12 4.00 0.78
N GLU A 289 9.23 4.50 -0.44
CA GLU A 289 10.48 4.56 -1.19
C GLU A 289 11.38 5.68 -0.65
N ASN A 290 12.70 5.48 -0.72
CA ASN A 290 13.65 6.52 -0.39
C ASN A 290 13.59 7.67 -1.40
N GLY A 291 13.86 8.88 -0.94
CA GLY A 291 14.06 10.02 -1.82
C GLY A 291 15.40 9.90 -2.56
N GLN A 292 15.44 10.35 -3.81
CA GLN A 292 16.66 10.36 -4.61
C GLN A 292 17.65 11.41 -4.07
N ASN A 293 18.94 11.11 -4.16
CA ASN A 293 19.98 12.11 -3.88
C ASN A 293 20.02 13.16 -4.99
N GLY A 294 20.28 14.42 -4.63
CA GLY A 294 20.53 15.48 -5.62
C GLY A 294 21.82 15.22 -6.40
N GLY A 295 21.85 15.62 -7.67
CA GLY A 295 23.04 15.57 -8.52
C GLY A 295 24.04 16.64 -8.12
N ASP A 296 25.33 16.40 -8.31
CA ASP A 296 26.35 17.41 -8.02
C ASP A 296 26.34 18.50 -9.09
N GLY A 297 26.60 19.74 -8.71
CA GLY A 297 26.87 20.82 -9.66
C GLY A 297 28.24 20.62 -10.30
N GLY A 298 28.36 20.90 -11.60
CA GLY A 298 29.64 20.75 -12.28
C GLY A 298 30.58 21.92 -12.02
N ASP A 299 31.87 21.64 -12.01
CA ASP A 299 32.91 22.66 -11.83
C ASP A 299 32.87 23.71 -12.94
N GLY A 300 33.20 24.96 -12.61
CA GLY A 300 33.34 26.04 -13.59
C GLY A 300 34.57 25.87 -14.47
N ALA A 301 34.52 26.43 -15.68
CA ALA A 301 35.67 26.47 -16.56
C ALA A 301 36.68 27.53 -16.10
N ASP A 302 37.97 27.19 -16.14
CA ASP A 302 39.03 28.16 -15.94
C ASP A 302 39.03 29.22 -17.06
N GLY A 303 39.29 30.47 -16.68
CA GLY A 303 39.52 31.57 -17.59
C GLY A 303 40.86 31.45 -18.31
N LYS A 304 40.92 31.92 -19.55
CA LYS A 304 42.14 31.88 -20.36
C LYS A 304 43.04 33.06 -19.98
N GLY A 305 44.20 32.74 -19.40
CA GLY A 305 45.28 33.69 -19.12
C GLY A 305 45.88 34.35 -20.35
N VAL A 306 46.59 35.46 -20.15
CA VAL A 306 47.40 36.11 -21.20
C VAL A 306 48.79 35.48 -21.23
N THR A 307 49.28 35.17 -22.43
CA THR A 307 50.67 34.70 -22.61
C THR A 307 51.61 35.84 -22.98
N MET A 308 52.90 35.65 -22.75
CA MET A 308 53.93 36.63 -23.13
C MET A 308 53.92 36.94 -24.62
N ASP A 309 53.65 35.94 -25.47
CA ASP A 309 53.59 36.11 -26.92
C ASP A 309 52.37 36.94 -27.34
N GLU A 310 51.22 36.74 -26.69
CA GLU A 310 50.02 37.56 -26.89
C GLU A 310 50.30 39.03 -26.51
N LEU A 311 51.00 39.26 -25.38
CA LEU A 311 51.39 40.61 -24.96
C LEU A 311 52.36 41.26 -25.95
N LYS A 312 53.39 40.54 -26.40
CA LYS A 312 54.36 41.04 -27.39
C LYS A 312 53.69 41.38 -28.72
N ALA A 313 52.79 40.52 -29.20
CA ALA A 313 52.04 40.76 -30.43
C ALA A 313 51.18 42.04 -30.34
N ALA A 314 50.50 42.24 -29.21
CA ALA A 314 49.71 43.43 -28.97
C ALA A 314 50.55 44.72 -28.93
N CYS A 315 51.78 44.67 -28.43
CA CYS A 315 52.68 45.83 -28.42
C CYS A 315 53.11 46.29 -29.82
N VAL A 316 53.12 45.39 -30.81
CA VAL A 316 53.52 45.70 -32.19
C VAL A 316 52.34 46.19 -33.01
N LYS A 317 51.19 45.55 -32.86
CA LYS A 317 50.02 45.77 -33.73
C LYS A 317 48.95 46.68 -33.11
N TYR A 318 49.04 46.98 -31.81
CA TYR A 318 47.97 47.59 -31.03
C TYR A 318 46.61 46.91 -31.25
N ASP A 319 46.66 45.60 -31.51
CA ASP A 319 45.53 44.75 -31.82
C ASP A 319 45.62 43.49 -30.97
N ASN A 320 44.49 43.03 -30.48
CA ASN A 320 44.39 41.83 -29.68
C ASN A 320 43.79 40.69 -30.50
N PRO A 321 44.59 39.68 -30.89
CA PRO A 321 44.11 38.60 -31.75
C PRO A 321 42.98 37.76 -31.10
N ASN A 322 42.80 37.83 -29.78
CA ASN A 322 41.73 37.14 -29.05
C ASN A 322 40.57 38.05 -28.63
N LYS A 323 40.51 39.30 -29.12
CA LYS A 323 39.46 40.28 -28.79
C LYS A 323 39.26 40.57 -27.29
N ARG A 324 40.27 40.36 -26.45
CA ARG A 324 40.20 40.74 -25.02
C ARG A 324 40.41 42.25 -24.85
N THR A 325 39.94 42.78 -23.73
CA THR A 325 40.16 44.18 -23.36
C THR A 325 41.65 44.50 -23.29
N MET A 326 42.06 45.50 -24.08
CA MET A 326 43.41 46.03 -24.10
C MET A 326 43.37 47.52 -23.76
N ILE A 327 44.22 47.96 -22.84
CA ILE A 327 44.41 49.36 -22.49
C ILE A 327 45.87 49.71 -22.78
N TYR A 328 46.09 50.79 -23.52
CA TYR A 328 47.43 51.29 -23.79
C TYR A 328 47.43 52.81 -23.73
N SER A 329 48.60 53.36 -23.44
CA SER A 329 48.84 54.80 -23.48
C SER A 329 50.24 55.06 -23.95
N LEU A 330 50.38 56.02 -24.85
CA LEU A 330 51.66 56.52 -25.33
C LEU A 330 51.76 57.98 -24.95
N ALA A 331 52.72 58.31 -24.12
CA ALA A 331 53.04 59.69 -23.77
C ALA A 331 54.47 59.98 -24.21
N SER A 332 54.66 61.03 -24.99
CA SER A 332 55.98 61.52 -25.37
C SER A 332 56.31 62.80 -24.61
N TYR A 333 57.56 62.90 -24.16
CA TYR A 333 58.15 64.11 -23.62
C TYR A 333 59.25 64.57 -24.57
N ALA A 334 59.10 65.75 -25.16
CA ALA A 334 60.11 66.35 -26.01
C ALA A 334 61.08 67.17 -25.14
N GLY A 335 62.29 66.65 -24.93
CA GLY A 335 63.40 67.43 -24.38
C GLY A 335 64.16 68.16 -25.49
N TRP A 336 65.10 69.05 -25.11
CA TRP A 336 65.89 69.85 -26.05
C TRP A 336 66.83 69.01 -26.96
N THR A 337 67.24 67.82 -26.53
CA THR A 337 68.18 66.95 -27.27
C THR A 337 67.66 65.55 -27.56
N TYR A 338 66.61 65.09 -26.87
CA TYR A 338 66.03 63.74 -27.04
C TYR A 338 64.54 63.75 -26.69
N SER A 339 63.75 62.97 -27.44
CA SER A 339 62.36 62.66 -27.10
C SER A 339 62.29 61.32 -26.39
N TRP A 340 61.57 61.28 -25.26
CA TRP A 340 61.39 60.09 -24.46
C TRP A 340 59.93 59.70 -24.52
N TYR A 341 59.63 58.42 -24.71
CA TYR A 341 58.25 57.93 -24.65
C TYR A 341 58.08 56.97 -23.49
N GLU A 342 56.92 57.06 -22.83
CA GLU A 342 56.43 56.05 -21.92
C GLU A 342 55.26 55.35 -22.63
N LEU A 343 55.44 54.06 -22.90
CA LEU A 343 54.39 53.18 -23.39
C LEU A 343 54.03 52.20 -22.28
N PHE A 344 52.74 52.02 -22.05
CA PHE A 344 52.26 50.80 -21.40
C PHE A 344 51.21 50.12 -22.25
N VAL A 345 51.19 48.80 -22.19
CA VAL A 345 50.15 47.94 -22.77
C VAL A 345 49.70 46.96 -21.69
N TRP A 346 48.39 46.86 -21.49
CA TRP A 346 47.76 45.97 -20.54
C TRP A 346 46.68 45.14 -21.24
N ILE A 347 46.77 43.82 -21.13
CA ILE A 347 45.77 42.88 -21.61
C ILE A 347 45.15 42.16 -20.41
N GLN A 348 43.82 42.16 -20.36
CA GLN A 348 43.08 41.41 -19.35
C GLN A 348 42.95 39.94 -19.78
N GLY A 349 43.19 39.01 -18.85
CA GLY A 349 42.80 37.61 -19.00
C GLY A 349 41.27 37.47 -18.94
N THR A 350 40.73 36.32 -19.33
CA THR A 350 39.28 36.10 -19.20
C THR A 350 38.94 35.57 -17.82
N ASP A 351 37.70 35.81 -17.41
CA ASP A 351 37.18 35.30 -16.14
C ASP A 351 36.90 33.79 -16.26
N GLY A 352 37.12 33.07 -15.17
CA GLY A 352 36.62 31.71 -15.01
C GLY A 352 35.12 31.75 -14.75
N THR A 353 34.42 30.65 -15.05
CA THR A 353 32.98 30.57 -14.79
C THR A 353 32.73 30.11 -13.35
N ALA A 354 31.57 30.46 -12.82
CA ALA A 354 31.12 29.87 -11.55
C ALA A 354 30.90 28.36 -11.71
N GLY A 355 31.11 27.60 -10.64
CA GLY A 355 30.64 26.22 -10.55
C GLY A 355 29.12 26.19 -10.34
N GLY A 356 28.51 25.08 -10.76
CA GLY A 356 27.09 24.83 -10.57
C GLY A 356 26.73 24.56 -9.12
N VAL A 357 25.47 24.82 -8.78
CA VAL A 357 24.86 24.48 -7.50
C VAL A 357 24.46 23.01 -7.52
N GLY A 358 24.73 22.27 -6.44
CA GLY A 358 24.24 20.91 -6.30
C GLY A 358 22.71 20.86 -6.24
N GLY A 359 22.11 19.81 -6.78
CA GLY A 359 20.68 19.59 -6.70
C GLY A 359 20.20 19.34 -5.27
N ARG A 360 18.96 19.73 -4.98
CA ARG A 360 18.30 19.40 -3.70
C ARG A 360 18.03 17.89 -3.64
N ASN A 361 17.91 17.35 -2.44
CA ASN A 361 17.46 15.97 -2.25
C ASN A 361 15.95 15.82 -2.50
N GLY A 362 15.55 14.59 -2.83
CA GLY A 362 14.17 14.14 -2.69
C GLY A 362 13.83 13.81 -1.24
N CYS A 363 12.58 14.04 -0.84
CA CYS A 363 12.03 13.54 0.42
C CYS A 363 11.68 12.06 0.29
N GLY A 364 11.86 11.26 1.35
CA GLY A 364 11.38 9.89 1.38
C GLY A 364 9.85 9.82 1.39
N GLY A 365 9.30 8.83 0.71
CA GLY A 365 7.87 8.54 0.68
C GLY A 365 7.35 8.06 2.03
N GLU A 366 6.09 8.35 2.33
CA GLU A 366 5.45 7.86 3.55
C GLU A 366 5.25 6.35 3.50
N GLY A 367 5.41 5.67 4.63
CA GLY A 367 4.98 4.29 4.77
C GLY A 367 3.46 4.20 4.73
N GLY A 368 2.96 3.11 4.18
CA GLY A 368 1.54 2.78 4.13
C GLY A 368 0.93 2.68 5.52
N ASN A 369 -0.36 2.99 5.62
CA ASN A 369 -1.08 2.81 6.87
C ASN A 369 -1.35 1.33 7.13
N GLN A 370 -1.38 0.96 8.40
CA GLN A 370 -1.88 -0.35 8.82
C GLN A 370 -3.41 -0.45 8.60
N GLY A 371 -3.90 -1.66 8.40
CA GLY A 371 -5.33 -1.90 8.20
C GLY A 371 -6.12 -1.97 9.52
N GLU A 372 -7.41 -1.69 9.42
CA GLU A 372 -8.39 -2.00 10.46
C GLU A 372 -8.74 -3.50 10.42
N CYS A 373 -8.89 -4.11 11.60
CA CYS A 373 -9.23 -5.52 11.72
C CYS A 373 -10.31 -5.68 12.80
N ASN A 374 -11.49 -6.14 12.40
CA ASN A 374 -12.62 -6.42 13.27
C ASN A 374 -12.97 -7.90 13.15
N VAL A 375 -12.77 -8.69 14.20
CA VAL A 375 -13.21 -10.09 14.27
C VAL A 375 -14.21 -10.19 15.41
N ILE A 376 -15.50 -10.09 15.10
CA ILE A 376 -16.56 -9.87 16.09
C ILE A 376 -17.57 -11.00 16.11
N ASN A 377 -18.02 -11.32 17.32
CA ASN A 377 -19.14 -12.19 17.55
C ASN A 377 -20.42 -11.48 17.10
N SER A 378 -21.13 -12.03 16.13
CA SER A 378 -22.31 -11.34 15.57
C SER A 378 -23.42 -11.17 16.60
N ASP A 379 -23.62 -12.13 17.50
CA ASP A 379 -24.73 -12.09 18.47
C ASP A 379 -24.46 -11.12 19.63
N THR A 380 -23.21 -11.04 20.07
CA THR A 380 -22.82 -10.29 21.27
C THR A 380 -22.10 -8.98 20.97
N GLY A 381 -21.59 -8.81 19.75
CA GLY A 381 -20.73 -7.69 19.35
C GLY A 381 -19.31 -7.74 19.94
N VAL A 382 -18.96 -8.79 20.68
CA VAL A 382 -17.67 -8.92 21.38
C VAL A 382 -16.58 -9.41 20.42
N GLU A 383 -15.37 -8.86 20.49
CA GLU A 383 -14.23 -9.30 19.67
C GLU A 383 -13.68 -10.68 20.08
N PHE A 384 -13.29 -11.48 19.09
CA PHE A 384 -12.57 -12.73 19.30
C PHE A 384 -11.08 -12.46 19.54
N THR A 385 -10.60 -12.77 20.75
CA THR A 385 -9.20 -12.50 21.16
C THR A 385 -8.21 -13.62 20.82
N ALA A 386 -8.70 -14.81 20.46
CA ALA A 386 -7.86 -15.98 20.19
C ALA A 386 -7.24 -16.00 18.77
N VAL A 387 -7.60 -15.05 17.90
CA VAL A 387 -7.06 -14.94 16.53
C VAL A 387 -5.75 -14.15 16.54
N ASN A 388 -4.72 -14.64 15.83
CA ASN A 388 -3.43 -13.97 15.77
C ASN A 388 -3.47 -12.82 14.76
N ILE A 389 -3.38 -11.57 15.22
CA ILE A 389 -3.45 -10.38 14.37
C ILE A 389 -2.10 -9.67 14.35
N THR A 390 -1.55 -9.42 13.15
CA THR A 390 -0.35 -8.60 12.94
C THR A 390 -0.71 -7.39 12.10
N LYS A 391 -0.57 -6.18 12.66
CA LYS A 391 -0.79 -4.92 11.95
C LYS A 391 0.26 -3.91 12.40
N ASN A 392 1.01 -3.37 11.44
CA ASN A 392 2.04 -2.37 11.67
C ASN A 392 2.00 -1.35 10.53
N PRO A 393 2.22 -0.06 10.80
CA PRO A 393 2.42 0.90 9.73
C PRO A 393 3.71 0.58 8.96
N GLY A 394 3.73 0.91 7.67
CA GLY A 394 4.92 0.86 6.86
C GLY A 394 5.96 1.87 7.35
N ARG A 395 7.23 1.59 7.09
CA ARG A 395 8.31 2.55 7.38
C ARG A 395 8.32 3.64 6.33
N ASN A 396 8.54 4.88 6.76
CA ASN A 396 8.83 5.97 5.83
C ASN A 396 10.18 5.71 5.14
N GLY A 397 10.27 6.03 3.86
CA GLY A 397 11.53 6.10 3.16
C GLY A 397 12.43 7.18 3.76
N THR A 398 13.74 7.00 3.62
CA THR A 398 14.72 8.01 4.05
C THR A 398 14.81 9.12 3.02
N ASP A 399 15.04 10.36 3.48
CA ASP A 399 15.31 11.48 2.59
C ASP A 399 16.67 11.27 1.90
N GLY A 400 16.78 11.69 0.63
CA GLY A 400 18.05 11.70 -0.07
C GLY A 400 19.02 12.74 0.50
N THR A 401 20.26 12.72 0.04
CA THR A 401 21.28 13.73 0.34
C THR A 401 21.31 14.83 -0.72
N VAL A 402 21.67 16.04 -0.33
CA VAL A 402 21.91 17.14 -1.30
C VAL A 402 23.14 16.84 -2.14
N GLY A 403 23.13 17.30 -3.40
CA GLY A 403 24.31 17.26 -4.26
C GLY A 403 25.37 18.26 -3.82
N GLU A 404 26.62 17.95 -4.11
CA GLU A 404 27.74 18.85 -3.86
C GLU A 404 27.75 20.01 -4.86
N CYS A 405 28.23 21.19 -4.45
CA CYS A 405 28.38 22.32 -5.35
C CYS A 405 29.72 22.27 -6.07
N GLY A 406 29.71 22.57 -7.37
CA GLY A 406 30.90 22.65 -8.19
C GLY A 406 31.81 23.79 -7.75
N LYS A 407 33.11 23.61 -7.92
CA LYS A 407 34.12 24.63 -7.66
C LYS A 407 34.08 25.68 -8.76
N SER A 408 34.33 26.94 -8.43
CA SER A 408 34.53 27.97 -9.45
C SER A 408 35.83 27.75 -10.21
N GLY A 409 35.80 28.04 -11.51
CA GLY A 409 37.02 28.11 -12.31
C GLY A 409 37.90 29.28 -11.87
N ASN A 410 39.19 29.14 -12.07
CA ASN A 410 40.18 30.17 -11.78
C ASN A 410 40.15 31.24 -12.87
N ASN A 411 40.32 32.52 -12.52
CA ASN A 411 40.46 33.57 -13.53
C ASN A 411 41.81 33.49 -14.24
N GLY A 412 41.84 33.85 -15.51
CA GLY A 412 43.07 34.05 -16.26
C GLY A 412 43.88 35.22 -15.71
N ASN A 413 45.22 35.10 -15.73
CA ASN A 413 46.12 36.20 -15.36
C ASN A 413 45.98 37.39 -16.33
N HIS A 414 46.09 38.60 -15.79
CA HIS A 414 46.31 39.81 -16.58
C HIS A 414 47.80 39.96 -16.85
N MET A 415 48.18 40.52 -17.99
CA MET A 415 49.57 40.88 -18.23
C MET A 415 49.69 42.32 -18.69
N ALA A 416 50.76 42.99 -18.26
CA ALA A 416 51.09 44.31 -18.74
C ALA A 416 52.58 44.45 -19.00
N VAL A 417 52.94 45.35 -19.91
CA VAL A 417 54.32 45.78 -20.12
C VAL A 417 54.40 47.29 -20.03
N ILE A 418 55.48 47.76 -19.40
CA ILE A 418 55.91 49.15 -19.43
C ILE A 418 57.22 49.22 -20.21
N ASP A 419 57.25 49.98 -21.29
CA ASP A 419 58.41 50.13 -22.17
C ASP A 419 59.18 51.43 -21.90
N ARG A 420 60.41 51.23 -21.39
CA ARG A 420 61.48 52.18 -21.05
C ARG A 420 62.34 52.73 -22.19
N SER A 421 62.22 52.20 -23.41
CA SER A 421 63.36 52.09 -24.33
C SER A 421 64.07 53.40 -24.68
N ALA A 422 63.40 54.55 -24.62
CA ALA A 422 64.03 55.86 -24.85
C ALA A 422 65.01 56.31 -23.73
N SER A 423 65.01 55.63 -22.58
CA SER A 423 65.84 55.96 -21.40
C SER A 423 67.06 55.06 -21.17
N GLY A 424 67.33 54.12 -22.08
CA GLY A 424 68.35 53.09 -21.88
C GLY A 424 67.98 52.06 -20.78
N THR A 425 66.74 52.07 -20.28
CA THR A 425 66.25 51.11 -19.27
C THR A 425 65.40 49.99 -19.87
N ASN A 426 65.39 48.84 -19.19
CA ASN A 426 64.73 47.61 -19.59
C ASN A 426 63.18 47.72 -19.61
N LYS A 427 62.53 46.85 -20.41
CA LYS A 427 61.08 46.63 -20.36
C LYS A 427 60.70 45.91 -19.07
N PHE A 428 59.59 46.33 -18.44
CA PHE A 428 59.08 45.71 -17.22
C PHE A 428 57.78 44.96 -17.52
N PHE A 429 57.78 43.67 -17.25
CA PHE A 429 56.61 42.80 -17.44
C PHE A 429 55.92 42.52 -16.10
N TYR A 430 54.60 42.60 -16.11
CA TYR A 430 53.74 42.35 -14.97
C TYR A 430 52.80 41.19 -15.28
N GLY A 431 52.51 40.36 -14.27
CA GLY A 431 51.54 39.27 -14.37
C GLY A 431 52.03 37.98 -15.03
N GLU A 432 53.35 37.78 -15.10
CA GLU A 432 53.96 36.56 -15.66
C GLU A 432 53.70 35.30 -14.80
N LYS A 433 53.38 35.47 -13.50
CA LYS A 433 52.97 34.38 -12.61
C LYS A 433 51.48 34.08 -12.79
N SER A 434 51.12 32.79 -12.89
CA SER A 434 49.74 32.34 -13.04
C SER A 434 48.86 32.80 -11.86
N ALA A 435 47.62 33.19 -12.15
CA ALA A 435 46.58 33.63 -11.21
C ALA A 435 46.72 35.02 -10.56
N THR A 436 47.22 36.04 -11.28
CA THR A 436 47.20 37.43 -10.79
C THR A 436 46.34 38.36 -11.65
N ARG A 437 45.40 39.10 -11.02
CA ARG A 437 44.74 40.23 -11.68
C ARG A 437 45.58 41.50 -11.50
N LEU A 438 45.56 42.36 -12.50
CA LEU A 438 46.19 43.69 -12.44
C LEU A 438 45.09 44.74 -12.35
N LYS A 439 45.22 45.67 -11.41
CA LYS A 439 44.45 46.92 -11.35
C LYS A 439 45.38 48.08 -11.65
N MET A 440 44.91 49.07 -12.40
CA MET A 440 45.64 50.32 -12.63
C MET A 440 45.08 51.40 -11.70
N GLU A 441 45.92 51.94 -10.83
CA GLU A 441 45.61 53.07 -9.96
C GLU A 441 46.30 54.34 -10.47
N TYR A 442 45.65 55.48 -10.31
CA TYR A 442 46.14 56.76 -10.84
C TYR A 442 46.49 57.75 -9.74
N TYR A 443 47.62 58.44 -9.92
CA TYR A 443 48.17 59.37 -8.96
C TYR A 443 48.52 60.71 -9.61
N VAL A 444 48.53 61.77 -8.79
CA VAL A 444 48.90 63.13 -9.21
C VAL A 444 50.42 63.28 -9.41
N LYS A 445 51.23 62.46 -8.72
CA LYS A 445 52.69 62.55 -8.73
C LYS A 445 53.34 61.30 -9.34
N SER A 446 54.37 61.54 -10.15
CA SER A 446 55.24 60.51 -10.71
C SER A 446 56.11 59.85 -9.63
N ASP A 447 56.48 58.60 -9.86
CA ASP A 447 57.47 57.82 -9.09
C ASP A 447 58.10 56.76 -10.01
N THR A 448 59.14 56.08 -9.53
CA THR A 448 59.83 54.94 -10.14
C THR A 448 58.88 53.88 -10.71
N LYS A 449 57.72 53.65 -10.09
CA LYS A 449 56.71 52.66 -10.53
C LYS A 449 55.57 53.23 -11.38
N ARG A 450 55.39 54.55 -11.42
CA ARG A 450 54.23 55.21 -12.02
C ARG A 450 54.55 55.80 -13.38
N ARG A 451 53.66 55.64 -14.34
CA ARG A 451 53.84 56.11 -15.73
C ARG A 451 52.73 57.06 -16.12
N ILE A 452 53.06 58.08 -16.91
CA ILE A 452 52.04 59.01 -17.39
C ILE A 452 51.08 58.30 -18.36
N ASN A 453 49.79 58.39 -18.09
CA ASN A 453 48.74 58.04 -19.02
C ASN A 453 48.39 59.30 -19.82
N GLY A 454 48.96 59.39 -21.03
CA GLY A 454 48.78 60.52 -21.94
C GLY A 454 47.31 60.76 -22.30
N TYR A 455 46.51 59.71 -22.45
CA TYR A 455 45.06 59.82 -22.70
C TYR A 455 44.35 60.55 -21.55
N ARG A 456 44.57 60.12 -20.29
CA ARG A 456 43.98 60.79 -19.12
C ARG A 456 44.38 62.26 -19.04
N LYS A 457 45.64 62.55 -19.31
CA LYS A 457 46.17 63.92 -19.23
C LYS A 457 45.61 64.83 -20.32
N HIS A 458 45.57 64.36 -21.56
CA HIS A 458 45.36 65.21 -22.72
C HIS A 458 43.96 65.12 -23.32
N VAL A 459 43.23 64.05 -23.01
CA VAL A 459 41.87 63.81 -23.50
C VAL A 459 40.85 63.91 -22.37
N GLU A 460 41.13 63.30 -21.22
CA GLU A 460 40.20 63.35 -20.06
C GLU A 460 40.40 64.59 -19.16
N ASP A 461 41.50 65.34 -19.33
CA ASP A 461 41.89 66.51 -18.51
C ASP A 461 41.94 66.21 -16.99
N GLU A 462 42.35 64.98 -16.64
CA GLU A 462 42.45 64.53 -15.26
C GLU A 462 43.74 65.02 -14.60
N SER A 463 43.68 65.35 -13.31
CA SER A 463 44.88 65.71 -12.53
C SER A 463 45.69 64.47 -12.07
N SER A 464 45.04 63.31 -12.02
CA SER A 464 45.61 62.01 -11.66
C SER A 464 46.07 61.26 -12.92
N VAL A 465 47.24 61.62 -13.43
CA VAL A 465 47.73 61.13 -14.73
C VAL A 465 48.75 60.01 -14.64
N PHE A 466 49.31 59.72 -13.46
CA PHE A 466 50.37 58.71 -13.33
C PHE A 466 49.79 57.36 -12.89
N GLY A 467 49.72 56.40 -13.81
CA GLY A 467 49.22 55.04 -13.57
C GLY A 467 50.27 54.12 -12.96
N GLU A 468 49.88 53.30 -11.97
CA GLU A 468 50.65 52.21 -11.38
C GLU A 468 49.86 50.90 -11.46
N PHE A 469 50.52 49.77 -11.74
CA PHE A 469 49.88 48.47 -11.67
C PHE A 469 49.98 47.88 -10.26
N GLU A 470 48.83 47.57 -9.68
CA GLU A 470 48.72 46.83 -8.43
C GLU A 470 48.27 45.39 -8.71
N PHE A 471 48.86 44.45 -7.97
CA PHE A 471 48.44 43.06 -8.01
C PHE A 471 47.19 42.86 -7.16
N GLN A 472 46.21 42.15 -7.71
CA GLN A 472 45.00 41.77 -7.01
C GLN A 472 44.87 40.25 -7.01
N ASP A 473 44.49 39.72 -5.85
CA ASP A 473 44.06 38.35 -5.74
C ASP A 473 42.80 38.13 -6.56
N VAL A 474 42.74 36.99 -7.23
CA VAL A 474 41.54 36.53 -7.91
C VAL A 474 40.47 36.25 -6.85
N PRO A 475 39.31 36.94 -6.87
CA PRO A 475 38.23 36.63 -5.96
C PRO A 475 37.82 35.17 -6.18
N LYS A 476 38.00 34.33 -5.17
CA LYS A 476 37.46 32.96 -5.22
C LYS A 476 35.94 33.09 -5.24
N GLY A 477 35.30 32.52 -6.25
CA GLY A 477 33.85 32.48 -6.31
C GLY A 477 33.30 31.88 -5.02
N GLY A 478 32.30 32.53 -4.43
CA GLY A 478 31.69 32.04 -3.21
C GLY A 478 31.10 30.65 -3.43
N ILE A 479 31.35 29.72 -2.51
CA ILE A 479 30.70 28.42 -2.52
C ILE A 479 29.21 28.65 -2.29
N ARG A 480 28.40 28.43 -3.32
CA ARG A 480 26.95 28.41 -3.18
C ARG A 480 26.59 27.19 -2.34
N LYS A 481 25.56 27.32 -1.50
CA LYS A 481 25.07 26.22 -0.67
C LYS A 481 23.69 25.81 -1.14
N THR A 482 23.50 24.52 -1.37
CA THR A 482 22.18 23.94 -1.62
C THR A 482 21.45 23.72 -0.31
N LYS A 483 20.18 24.12 -0.25
CA LYS A 483 19.33 23.84 0.91
C LYS A 483 18.71 22.47 0.77
N GLN A 484 18.79 21.68 1.85
CA GLN A 484 18.05 20.43 1.96
C GLN A 484 16.55 20.68 1.88
N LYS A 485 15.84 19.79 1.20
CA LYS A 485 14.38 19.77 1.18
C LYS A 485 13.87 19.25 2.52
N GLN A 486 12.92 19.97 3.12
CA GLN A 486 12.30 19.57 4.38
C GLN A 486 11.08 18.67 4.14
N LYS A 487 10.73 17.84 5.12
CA LYS A 487 9.56 16.94 5.01
C LYS A 487 8.23 17.66 4.76
N GLN A 488 8.10 18.92 5.20
CA GLN A 488 6.91 19.75 4.92
C GLN A 488 6.79 20.13 3.44
N GLU A 489 7.90 20.09 2.69
CA GLU A 489 7.95 20.33 1.25
C GLU A 489 7.76 19.05 0.43
N ARG A 490 7.50 17.90 1.07
CA ARG A 490 7.20 16.63 0.41
C ARG A 490 6.02 16.81 -0.57
N SER A 491 6.13 16.22 -1.76
CA SER A 491 5.02 16.24 -2.72
C SER A 491 3.79 15.48 -2.18
N THR A 492 2.59 15.87 -2.60
CA THR A 492 1.35 15.13 -2.29
C THR A 492 1.39 13.71 -2.82
N GLU A 493 2.13 13.47 -3.91
CA GLU A 493 2.33 12.15 -4.50
C GLU A 493 3.18 11.22 -3.64
N ALA A 494 3.97 11.75 -2.70
CA ALA A 494 4.79 11.00 -1.75
C ALA A 494 4.10 10.75 -0.41
N GLN A 495 2.84 11.18 -0.26
CA GLN A 495 2.02 10.96 0.94
C GLN A 495 1.15 9.71 0.77
N THR A 496 1.03 8.94 1.83
CA THR A 496 0.20 7.73 1.79
C THR A 496 -1.28 8.10 1.95
N THR A 497 -2.17 7.28 1.38
CA THR A 497 -3.62 7.44 1.51
C THR A 497 -4.20 6.28 2.31
N MET A 498 -5.11 6.57 3.24
CA MET A 498 -5.82 5.54 3.99
C MET A 498 -6.83 4.82 3.09
N LYS A 499 -6.94 3.49 3.23
CA LYS A 499 -8.02 2.73 2.58
C LYS A 499 -9.35 3.06 3.25
N LYS A 500 -10.43 3.00 2.48
CA LYS A 500 -11.79 3.21 2.99
C LYS A 500 -12.12 2.16 4.05
N SER A 501 -12.48 2.62 5.25
CA SER A 501 -12.91 1.76 6.36
C SER A 501 -14.16 0.95 6.00
N ILE A 502 -14.26 -0.25 6.55
CA ILE A 502 -15.41 -1.14 6.37
C ILE A 502 -16.56 -0.65 7.27
N VAL A 503 -17.72 -0.36 6.68
CA VAL A 503 -18.91 0.09 7.42
C VAL A 503 -19.72 -1.14 7.85
N LEU A 504 -19.50 -1.61 9.08
CA LEU A 504 -20.06 -2.87 9.59
C LEU A 504 -21.59 -2.96 9.49
N ASN A 505 -22.33 -1.88 9.77
CA ASN A 505 -23.80 -1.90 9.69
C ASN A 505 -24.30 -2.19 8.26
N LYS A 506 -23.67 -1.59 7.25
CA LYS A 506 -24.03 -1.83 5.84
C LYS A 506 -23.72 -3.26 5.41
N LEU A 507 -22.59 -3.79 5.90
CA LEU A 507 -22.20 -5.18 5.66
C LEU A 507 -23.22 -6.14 6.30
N TRP A 508 -23.68 -5.84 7.52
CA TRP A 508 -24.71 -6.61 8.21
C TRP A 508 -26.04 -6.62 7.45
N GLU A 509 -26.56 -5.45 7.07
CA GLU A 509 -27.84 -5.32 6.35
C GLU A 509 -27.86 -6.16 5.06
N LYS A 510 -26.78 -6.06 4.28
CA LYS A 510 -26.59 -6.83 3.05
C LYS A 510 -26.50 -8.33 3.32
N ALA A 511 -25.76 -8.73 4.34
CA ALA A 511 -25.64 -10.14 4.70
C ALA A 511 -26.98 -10.71 5.20
N ALA A 512 -27.77 -9.93 5.93
CA ALA A 512 -29.09 -10.32 6.41
C ALA A 512 -30.06 -10.56 5.24
N GLU A 513 -30.05 -9.73 4.20
CA GLU A 513 -30.85 -9.92 2.99
C GLU A 513 -30.51 -11.24 2.29
N HIS A 514 -29.23 -11.50 2.02
CA HIS A 514 -28.78 -12.74 1.38
C HIS A 514 -29.07 -13.98 2.23
N THR A 515 -28.90 -13.86 3.56
CA THR A 515 -29.21 -14.92 4.52
C THR A 515 -30.71 -15.25 4.50
N ALA A 516 -31.58 -14.24 4.50
CA ALA A 516 -33.03 -14.44 4.44
C ALA A 516 -33.47 -15.12 3.12
N GLN A 517 -32.83 -14.78 1.99
CA GLN A 517 -33.08 -15.45 0.71
C GLN A 517 -32.70 -16.94 0.76
N LEU A 518 -31.53 -17.26 1.32
CA LEU A 518 -31.05 -18.64 1.45
C LEU A 518 -31.89 -19.47 2.42
N ASP A 519 -32.38 -18.86 3.50
CA ASP A 519 -33.27 -19.50 4.47
C ASP A 519 -34.68 -19.71 3.91
N GLY A 520 -35.21 -18.74 3.16
CA GLY A 520 -36.48 -18.89 2.46
C GLY A 520 -36.45 -20.04 1.44
N ALA A 521 -35.34 -20.18 0.70
CA ALA A 521 -35.14 -21.29 -0.23
C ALA A 521 -35.07 -22.65 0.49
N LEU A 522 -34.39 -22.71 1.64
CA LEU A 522 -34.30 -23.93 2.45
C LEU A 522 -35.66 -24.33 3.04
N ALA A 523 -36.40 -23.36 3.59
CA ALA A 523 -37.73 -23.60 4.14
C ALA A 523 -38.68 -24.13 3.06
N ALA A 524 -38.64 -23.57 1.85
CA ALA A 524 -39.42 -24.07 0.72
C ALA A 524 -39.02 -25.51 0.32
N ALA A 525 -37.72 -25.83 0.32
CA ALA A 525 -37.22 -27.17 0.01
C ALA A 525 -37.60 -28.21 1.08
N MET A 526 -37.70 -27.83 2.35
CA MET A 526 -38.09 -28.74 3.44
C MET A 526 -39.60 -29.06 3.46
N VAL A 527 -40.43 -28.24 2.79
CA VAL A 527 -41.89 -28.46 2.68
C VAL A 527 -42.24 -29.34 1.46
N THR A 528 -41.31 -29.48 0.51
CA THR A 528 -41.44 -30.33 -0.69
C THR A 528 -41.06 -31.76 -0.37
#